data_AF-A0A256XDM8-F1
#
_entry.id   AF-A0A256XDM8-F1
#
_cell.length_a   1.000
_cell.length_b   1.000
_cell.length_c   1.000
_cell.angle_alpha   90.00
_cell.angle_beta   90.00
_cell.angle_gamma   90.00
#
_symmetry.space_group_name_H-M   'P 1'
#
loop_
_entity.id
_entity.type
_entity.pdbx_description
1 polymer ?
#
loop_
_entity_poly.entity_id
_entity_poly.type
_entity_poly.pdbx_seq_one_letter_code
_entity_poly.pdbx_strand_id
1 'polypeptide(L)'
;MANNPEIKPPSHLKYLIQVLRQDNVTTIPTIIINGRKVFEGSLPSRDELEKLLYDEVSKEFNITFEITKPEEELTIPRPVVEERPFSVESSLSHKFILGKPKTCRECIYFGSETYYCFLLGCKVENPEKPICKSE
;
A
#
# COMPACT_ATOMS: atom_id res chain seq x y z
N MET A 1 29.72 37.02 17.41
CA MET A 1 29.85 35.73 16.70
C MET A 1 29.34 34.65 17.64
N ALA A 2 28.07 34.25 17.52
CA ALA A 2 27.48 33.26 18.42
C ALA A 2 27.99 31.87 18.02
N ASN A 3 28.75 31.23 18.92
CA ASN A 3 29.10 29.82 18.82
C ASN A 3 27.81 29.01 18.90
N ASN A 4 27.38 28.44 17.77
CA ASN A 4 26.31 27.45 17.74
C ASN A 4 26.90 26.14 18.29
N PRO A 5 26.44 25.60 19.43
CA PRO A 5 26.95 24.33 19.92
C PRO A 5 26.68 23.28 18.85
N GLU A 6 27.69 22.52 18.44
CA GLU A 6 27.53 21.41 17.52
C GLU A 6 26.58 20.39 18.15
N ILE A 7 25.29 20.47 17.80
CA ILE A 7 24.27 19.52 18.25
C ILE A 7 24.61 18.19 17.58
N LYS A 8 25.34 17.35 18.32
CA LYS A 8 25.72 16.02 17.85
C LYS A 8 24.45 15.18 17.74
N PRO A 9 24.13 14.61 16.57
CA PRO A 9 22.90 13.88 16.39
C PRO A 9 22.86 12.65 17.30
N PRO A 10 21.68 12.30 17.85
CA PRO A 10 21.50 11.08 18.62
C PRO A 10 22.04 9.85 17.88
N SER A 11 22.68 8.93 18.60
CA SER A 11 23.38 7.77 18.01
C SER A 11 22.48 6.93 17.11
N HIS A 12 21.22 6.71 17.50
CA HIS A 12 20.23 5.93 16.75
C HIS A 12 19.74 6.63 15.47
N LEU A 13 19.92 7.95 15.35
CA LEU A 13 19.52 8.72 14.17
C LEU A 13 20.67 8.93 13.17
N LYS A 14 21.89 8.52 13.50
CA LYS A 14 23.06 8.73 12.62
C LYS A 14 22.86 8.15 11.23
N TYR A 15 22.32 6.93 11.15
CA TYR A 15 22.05 6.27 9.87
C TYR A 15 20.99 7.03 9.08
N LEU A 16 19.88 7.41 9.71
CA LEU A 16 18.82 8.19 9.06
C LEU A 16 19.36 9.51 8.51
N ILE A 17 20.12 10.27 9.32
CA ILE A 17 20.70 11.55 8.91
C ILE A 17 21.71 11.36 7.76
N GLN A 18 22.46 10.25 7.77
CA GLN A 18 23.35 9.92 6.67
C GLN A 18 22.58 9.68 5.38
N VAL A 19 21.52 8.86 5.41
CA VAL A 19 20.67 8.59 4.24
C VAL A 19 20.02 9.88 3.71
N LEU A 20 19.43 10.69 4.59
CA LEU A 20 18.82 11.96 4.21
C LEU A 20 19.84 12.91 3.55
N ARG A 21 21.09 12.94 4.02
CA ARG A 21 22.16 13.74 3.39
C ARG A 21 22.59 13.17 2.05
N GLN A 22 22.68 11.85 1.91
CA GLN A 22 23.01 11.18 0.64
C GLN A 22 21.99 11.54 -0.44
N ASP A 23 20.71 11.60 -0.08
CA ASP A 23 19.60 11.94 -0.98
C ASP A 23 19.35 13.45 -1.09
N ASN A 24 20.27 14.28 -0.58
CA ASN A 24 20.23 15.75 -0.60
C ASN A 24 18.95 16.34 0.03
N VAL A 25 18.41 15.71 1.07
CA VAL A 25 17.26 16.21 1.82
C VAL A 25 17.67 17.38 2.69
N THR A 26 16.98 18.50 2.51
CA THR A 26 17.20 19.75 3.26
C THR A 26 16.09 20.01 4.27
N THR A 27 14.86 19.59 3.95
CA THR A 27 13.66 19.87 4.73
C THR A 27 12.75 18.65 4.83
N ILE A 28 11.99 18.58 5.92
CA ILE A 28 11.05 17.49 6.23
C ILE A 28 9.65 18.12 6.31
N PRO A 29 8.57 17.44 5.87
CA PRO A 29 8.54 16.12 5.24
C PRO A 29 9.13 16.06 3.83
N THR A 30 9.61 14.87 3.44
CA THR A 30 10.17 14.60 2.11
C THR A 30 9.74 13.21 1.63
N ILE A 31 9.67 13.01 0.32
CA ILE A 31 9.39 11.72 -0.31
C ILE A 31 10.56 11.38 -1.23
N ILE A 32 11.06 10.16 -1.10
CA ILE A 32 12.18 9.61 -1.86
C ILE A 32 11.70 8.31 -2.50
N ILE A 33 11.83 8.21 -3.82
CA ILE A 33 11.45 7.04 -4.61
C ILE A 33 12.69 6.62 -5.41
N ASN A 34 13.08 5.36 -5.34
CA ASN A 34 14.25 4.81 -6.05
C ASN A 34 15.56 5.61 -5.82
N GLY A 35 15.77 6.12 -4.60
CA GLY A 35 16.95 6.94 -4.25
C GLY A 35 16.93 8.35 -4.84
N ARG A 36 15.81 8.77 -5.46
CA ARG A 36 15.61 10.14 -5.94
C ARG A 36 14.60 10.86 -5.06
N LYS A 37 14.99 12.05 -4.61
CA LYS A 37 14.12 12.96 -3.86
C LYS A 37 13.09 13.57 -4.82
N VAL A 38 11.84 13.16 -4.68
CA VAL A 38 10.73 13.58 -5.56
C VAL A 38 9.89 14.72 -4.95
N PHE A 39 9.96 14.91 -3.63
CA PHE A 39 9.16 15.94 -2.96
C PHE A 39 9.82 16.43 -1.65
N GLU A 40 9.66 17.72 -1.33
CA GLU A 40 10.05 18.34 -0.05
C GLU A 40 9.02 19.38 0.37
N GLY A 41 8.74 19.46 1.68
CA GLY A 41 7.80 20.41 2.27
C GLY A 41 6.48 19.76 2.67
N SER A 42 5.36 20.43 2.45
CA SER A 42 4.03 19.98 2.90
C SER A 42 3.56 18.71 2.20
N LEU A 43 3.07 17.71 2.93
CA LEU A 43 2.61 16.44 2.36
C LEU A 43 1.68 16.65 1.13
N PRO A 44 1.99 16.06 -0.05
CA PRO A 44 1.21 16.27 -1.25
C PRO A 44 -0.18 15.65 -1.12
N SER A 45 -1.12 16.15 -1.91
CA SER A 45 -2.42 15.50 -2.10
C SER A 45 -2.26 14.13 -2.77
N ARG A 46 -3.31 13.29 -2.72
CA ARG A 46 -3.29 11.97 -3.35
C ARG A 46 -2.99 12.06 -4.85
N ASP A 47 -3.62 12.99 -5.55
CA ASP A 47 -3.50 13.13 -7.00
C ASP A 47 -2.09 13.61 -7.39
N GLU A 48 -1.50 14.50 -6.60
CA GLU A 48 -0.12 14.95 -6.78
C GLU A 48 0.88 13.82 -6.51
N LEU A 49 0.67 13.03 -5.45
CA LEU A 49 1.51 11.87 -5.15
C LEU A 49 1.46 10.83 -6.26
N GLU A 50 0.27 10.55 -6.79
CA GLU A 50 0.07 9.63 -7.90
C GLU A 50 0.81 10.10 -9.15
N LYS A 51 0.72 11.40 -9.48
CA LYS A 51 1.48 12.00 -10.58
C LYS A 51 2.99 11.86 -10.39
N LEU A 52 3.51 12.17 -9.19
CA LEU A 52 4.94 12.04 -8.88
C LEU A 52 5.44 10.60 -9.03
N LEU A 53 4.61 9.62 -8.64
CA LEU A 53 4.93 8.21 -8.80
C LEU A 53 4.99 7.82 -10.29
N TYR A 54 3.98 8.18 -11.08
CA TYR A 54 3.99 7.89 -12.52
C TYR A 54 5.15 8.55 -13.24
N ASP A 55 5.48 9.80 -12.90
CA ASP A 55 6.62 10.51 -13.48
C ASP A 55 7.93 9.76 -13.20
N GLU A 56 8.10 9.21 -12.00
CA GLU A 56 9.29 8.46 -11.62
C GLU A 56 9.37 7.09 -12.30
N VAL A 57 8.25 6.35 -12.37
CA VAL A 57 8.19 5.06 -13.09
C VAL A 57 8.44 5.27 -14.58
N SER A 58 7.89 6.33 -15.16
CA SER A 58 8.09 6.64 -16.59
C SER A 58 9.56 6.94 -16.89
N LYS A 59 10.27 7.65 -16.01
CA LYS A 59 11.70 7.92 -16.16
C LYS A 59 12.57 6.68 -16.02
N GLU A 60 12.23 5.80 -15.09
CA GLU A 60 13.04 4.61 -14.80
C GLU A 60 12.86 3.52 -15.86
N PHE A 61 11.62 3.30 -16.31
CA PHE A 61 11.29 2.20 -17.23
C PHE A 61 11.10 2.64 -18.68
N ASN A 62 11.14 3.95 -18.96
CA ASN A 62 10.86 4.53 -20.27
C ASN A 62 9.50 4.09 -20.84
N ILE A 63 8.52 3.92 -19.95
CA ILE A 63 7.13 3.52 -20.26
C ILE A 63 6.25 4.77 -20.20
N THR A 64 5.41 4.97 -21.20
CA THR A 64 4.36 6.00 -21.16
C THR A 64 3.08 5.36 -20.62
N PHE A 65 2.64 5.79 -19.43
CA PHE A 65 1.33 5.42 -18.91
C PHE A 65 0.28 6.35 -19.51
N GLU A 66 -0.47 5.88 -20.51
CA GLU A 66 -1.73 6.51 -20.83
C GLU A 66 -2.72 6.17 -19.73
N ILE A 67 -2.89 7.09 -18.77
CA ILE A 67 -4.03 7.07 -17.87
C ILE A 67 -5.24 7.42 -18.74
N THR A 68 -5.76 6.43 -19.47
CA THR A 68 -7.08 6.55 -20.08
C THR A 68 -8.05 6.63 -18.92
N LYS A 69 -8.45 7.85 -18.56
CA LYS A 69 -9.73 8.09 -17.92
C LYS A 69 -10.75 7.32 -18.76
N PRO A 70 -11.45 6.31 -18.22
CA PRO A 70 -12.42 5.57 -19.01
C PRO A 70 -13.63 6.47 -19.19
N GLU A 71 -13.58 7.29 -20.23
CA GLU A 71 -14.67 8.13 -20.69
C GLU A 71 -14.75 7.99 -22.20
N GLU A 72 -15.24 6.82 -22.63
CA GLU A 72 -16.07 6.73 -23.82
C GLU A 72 -16.96 5.50 -23.71
N GLU A 73 -18.22 5.80 -23.40
CA GLU A 73 -19.34 4.89 -23.39
C GLU A 73 -19.62 4.43 -24.82
N LEU A 74 -18.99 3.32 -25.23
CA LEU A 74 -19.47 2.55 -26.37
C LEU A 74 -20.84 1.98 -26.00
N THR A 75 -21.88 2.60 -26.54
CA THR A 75 -23.27 2.14 -26.49
C THR A 75 -23.42 0.81 -27.21
N ILE A 76 -23.04 -0.27 -26.55
CA ILE A 76 -23.49 -1.61 -26.91
C ILE A 76 -24.92 -1.72 -26.36
N PRO A 77 -25.94 -2.06 -27.17
CA PRO A 77 -27.26 -2.37 -26.64
C PRO A 77 -27.14 -3.61 -25.75
N ARG A 78 -27.06 -3.41 -24.44
CA ARG A 78 -27.08 -4.49 -23.45
C ARG A 78 -28.50 -5.07 -23.41
N PRO A 79 -28.67 -6.40 -23.47
CA PRO A 79 -29.94 -6.99 -23.09
C PRO A 79 -30.20 -6.62 -21.62
N VAL A 80 -31.43 -6.17 -21.35
CA VAL A 80 -31.90 -5.77 -20.01
C VAL A 80 -31.67 -6.93 -19.04
N VAL A 81 -30.59 -6.88 -18.28
CA VAL A 81 -30.42 -7.70 -17.08
C VAL A 81 -31.02 -6.88 -15.96
N GLU A 82 -32.19 -7.31 -15.52
CA GLU A 82 -32.92 -6.81 -14.36
C GLU A 82 -31.96 -6.60 -13.18
N GLU A 83 -31.82 -5.35 -12.74
CA GLU A 83 -30.97 -4.96 -11.62
C GLU A 83 -31.52 -5.59 -10.34
N ARG A 84 -31.03 -6.79 -10.01
CA ARG A 84 -31.07 -7.23 -8.63
C ARG A 84 -30.15 -6.30 -7.85
N PRO A 85 -30.61 -5.66 -6.76
CA PRO A 85 -29.76 -4.83 -5.94
C PRO A 85 -28.66 -5.73 -5.35
N PHE A 86 -27.45 -5.63 -5.90
CA PHE A 86 -26.27 -6.06 -5.18
C PHE A 86 -26.09 -5.06 -4.05
N SER A 87 -26.62 -5.44 -2.89
CA SER A 87 -26.31 -4.80 -1.62
C SER A 87 -24.80 -4.95 -1.41
N VAL A 88 -24.03 -3.91 -1.74
CA VAL A 88 -22.69 -3.71 -1.18
C VAL A 88 -22.85 -3.26 0.27
N GLU A 89 -23.41 -4.16 1.07
CA GLU A 89 -23.20 -4.14 2.51
C GLU A 89 -21.78 -4.64 2.73
N SER A 90 -20.85 -3.70 2.69
CA SER A 90 -19.55 -3.86 3.34
C SER A 90 -19.79 -3.94 4.85
N SER A 91 -20.36 -5.05 5.31
CA SER A 91 -20.36 -5.46 6.71
C SER A 91 -19.02 -6.16 6.97
N LEU A 92 -17.94 -5.39 6.96
CA LEU A 92 -16.70 -5.78 7.62
C LEU A 92 -16.88 -5.61 9.13
N SER A 93 -17.75 -6.43 9.70
CA SER A 93 -17.79 -6.75 11.13
C SER A 93 -17.00 -8.03 11.42
N HIS A 94 -15.88 -8.24 10.70
CA HIS A 94 -14.98 -9.34 10.99
C HIS A 94 -14.03 -8.90 12.09
N LYS A 95 -14.27 -9.40 13.31
CA LYS A 95 -13.34 -9.29 14.45
C LYS A 95 -12.07 -10.06 14.11
N PHE A 96 -11.14 -9.42 13.42
CA PHE A 96 -9.80 -9.98 13.24
C PHE A 96 -9.07 -9.91 14.58
N ILE A 97 -8.67 -11.07 15.09
CA ILE A 97 -7.94 -11.16 16.35
C ILE A 97 -6.45 -11.02 16.03
N LEU A 98 -5.79 -10.03 16.64
CA LEU A 98 -4.33 -9.97 16.72
C LEU A 98 -3.86 -11.09 17.66
N GLY A 99 -3.49 -12.24 17.09
CA GLY A 99 -3.07 -13.43 17.84
C GLY A 99 -3.10 -14.72 17.02
N LYS A 100 -2.99 -15.89 17.68
CA LYS A 100 -3.15 -17.21 17.04
C LYS A 100 -4.65 -17.50 16.89
N PRO A 101 -5.23 -17.38 15.69
CA PRO A 101 -6.67 -17.53 15.51
C PRO A 101 -7.10 -18.99 15.76
N LYS A 102 -8.33 -19.21 16.23
CA LYS A 102 -8.82 -20.58 16.48
C LYS A 102 -9.21 -21.27 15.19
N THR A 103 -9.64 -20.49 14.21
CA THR A 103 -10.03 -20.94 12.87
C THR A 103 -9.39 -20.03 11.82
N CYS A 104 -9.25 -20.49 10.58
CA CYS A 104 -8.80 -19.67 9.48
C CYS A 104 -9.73 -18.45 9.27
N ARG A 105 -11.02 -18.54 9.58
CA ARG A 105 -11.99 -17.44 9.39
C ARG A 105 -11.71 -16.20 10.24
N GLU A 106 -11.01 -16.37 11.35
CA GLU A 106 -10.58 -15.28 12.24
C GLU A 106 -9.18 -14.75 11.89
N CYS A 107 -8.52 -15.37 10.90
CA CYS A 107 -7.15 -15.09 10.49
C CYS A 107 -7.11 -14.02 9.39
N ILE A 108 -6.29 -12.99 9.58
CA ILE A 108 -6.04 -11.95 8.55
C ILE A 108 -5.44 -12.53 7.26
N TYR A 109 -4.77 -13.68 7.34
CA TYR A 109 -4.11 -14.32 6.20
C TYR A 109 -5.00 -15.33 5.45
N PHE A 110 -6.28 -15.45 5.80
CA PHE A 110 -7.19 -16.37 5.12
C PHE A 110 -8.13 -15.63 4.16
N GLY A 111 -8.07 -16.00 2.87
CA GLY A 111 -9.04 -15.56 1.89
C GLY A 111 -10.32 -16.39 1.99
N SER A 112 -11.40 -15.81 2.53
CA SER A 112 -12.71 -16.49 2.65
C SER A 112 -13.34 -16.85 1.30
N GLU A 113 -13.07 -16.06 0.26
CA GLU A 113 -13.55 -16.29 -1.10
C GLU A 113 -12.72 -17.35 -1.85
N THR A 114 -11.40 -17.37 -1.61
CA THR A 114 -10.45 -18.22 -2.35
C THR A 114 -10.08 -19.50 -1.63
N TYR A 115 -10.48 -19.66 -0.36
CA TYR A 115 -10.06 -20.75 0.54
C TYR A 115 -8.53 -20.92 0.52
N TYR A 116 -7.81 -19.81 0.62
CA TYR A 116 -6.35 -19.78 0.50
C TYR A 116 -5.70 -19.17 1.74
N CYS A 117 -4.62 -19.79 2.22
CA CYS A 117 -3.79 -19.23 3.28
C CYS A 117 -2.64 -18.44 2.64
N PHE A 118 -2.69 -17.11 2.72
CA PHE A 118 -1.65 -16.24 2.18
C PHE A 118 -0.34 -16.30 2.97
N LEU A 119 -0.40 -16.70 4.25
CA LEU A 119 0.79 -16.87 5.09
C LEU A 119 1.59 -18.12 4.70
N LEU A 120 0.90 -19.24 4.46
CA LEU A 120 1.53 -20.52 4.12
C LEU A 120 1.60 -20.79 2.61
N GLY A 121 0.92 -19.99 1.80
CA GLY A 121 0.90 -20.15 0.35
C GLY A 121 0.20 -21.44 -0.11
N CYS A 122 -0.86 -21.87 0.57
CA CYS A 122 -1.55 -23.13 0.26
C CYS A 122 -3.07 -23.02 0.39
N LYS A 123 -3.77 -23.91 -0.32
CA LYS A 123 -5.24 -24.01 -0.24
C LYS A 123 -5.65 -24.63 1.10
N VAL A 124 -6.64 -24.03 1.74
CA VAL A 124 -7.23 -24.49 3.00
C VAL A 124 -8.43 -25.36 2.69
N GLU A 125 -8.32 -26.66 2.94
CA GLU A 125 -9.44 -27.60 2.76
C GLU A 125 -10.52 -27.41 3.84
N ASN A 126 -10.10 -27.21 5.09
CA ASN A 126 -11.01 -27.00 6.21
C ASN A 126 -10.63 -25.75 7.02
N PRO A 127 -11.39 -24.64 6.89
CA PRO A 127 -11.14 -23.41 7.64
C PRO A 127 -11.29 -23.54 9.16
N GLU A 128 -12.01 -24.56 9.66
CA GLU A 128 -12.17 -24.79 11.09
C GLU A 128 -10.96 -25.48 11.72
N LYS A 129 -10.13 -26.13 10.90
CA LYS A 129 -8.93 -26.85 11.32
C LYS A 129 -7.69 -26.29 10.62
N PRO A 130 -7.15 -25.16 11.10
CA PRO A 130 -6.00 -24.52 10.49
C PRO A 130 -4.75 -25.41 10.55
N ILE A 131 -4.19 -25.69 9.38
CA ILE A 131 -2.91 -26.40 9.18
C ILE A 131 -1.72 -25.73 9.90
N CYS A 132 -1.75 -24.42 10.11
CA CYS A 132 -0.73 -23.69 10.87
C CYS A 132 -0.76 -23.94 12.39
N LYS A 133 -1.70 -24.75 12.90
CA LYS A 133 -1.82 -25.09 14.33
C LYS A 133 -1.36 -26.51 14.67
N SER A 134 -1.07 -27.35 13.67
CA SER A 134 -0.81 -28.79 13.85
C SER A 134 0.64 -29.19 14.19
N GLU A 135 1.49 -28.25 14.61
CA GLU A 135 2.79 -28.52 15.25
C GLU A 135 2.76 -28.23 16.75
#